data_AF-A0A6P0WLI1-F1
#
_entry.id   AF-A0A6P0WLI1-F1
#
_cell.length_a   1.000
_cell.length_b   1.000
_cell.length_c   1.000
_cell.angle_alpha   90.00
_cell.angle_beta   90.00
_cell.angle_gamma   90.00
#
_symmetry.space_group_name_H-M   'P 1'
#
loop_
_entity.id
_entity.type
_entity.pdbx_description
1 polymer ?
#
loop_
_entity_poly.entity_id
_entity_poly.type
_entity_poly.pdbx_seq_one_letter_code
_entity_poly.pdbx_strand_id
1 'polypeptide(L)'
;MDFIDQIKSISQQVSKLREEIETEEATKTAFVMPFIKALGYNVHNPREVCPEFTADVPGVKGEKVDYAIIIDKTPAILIECKWCGRGLENPKHRSQLHRYFHTTTAKFTVLTNGILYRFYTDTEKPNIMDEKPFFEFSILDFSDSTINELKRFSKSRFDPDELGDVAQTLLYTKEIKRLMAEQLVKPSPEFAKFFASQVYPRRVVASVTERFKEITKRSLKEFINERITERLAAAINVEHSRTAVEIQDSETEVFSDNDGLVTTEEKLEAFCIVKAILCKSIDIERIQCKDTKGYLGVNLDGKTHKTICRFRFSPNKKTIGILDLNKKEAKKAISSLNEIYGFAEFIKARAIDIAQIGETQIESIEQ
;
A
#
# COMPACT_ATOMS: atom_id res chain seq x y z
N MET A 1 -25.53 -0.43 1.14
CA MET A 1 -24.23 0.18 0.82
C MET A 1 -23.17 -0.84 1.17
N ASP A 2 -22.28 -1.19 0.23
CA ASP A 2 -21.23 -2.18 0.49
C ASP A 2 -20.27 -1.65 1.57
N PHE A 3 -19.67 -2.55 2.35
CA PHE A 3 -18.74 -2.21 3.43
C PHE A 3 -17.56 -1.37 2.91
N ILE A 4 -17.05 -1.69 1.71
CA ILE A 4 -15.94 -0.95 1.11
C ILE A 4 -16.33 0.51 0.81
N ASP A 5 -17.57 0.76 0.40
CA ASP A 5 -18.06 2.12 0.11
C ASP A 5 -18.22 2.93 1.39
N GLN A 6 -18.67 2.30 2.48
CA GLN A 6 -18.74 2.94 3.79
C GLN A 6 -17.34 3.32 4.29
N ILE A 7 -16.37 2.42 4.15
CA ILE A 7 -14.97 2.69 4.53
C ILE A 7 -14.36 3.81 3.66
N LYS A 8 -14.63 3.82 2.34
CA LYS A 8 -14.23 4.93 1.45
C LYS A 8 -14.85 6.26 1.88
N SER A 9 -16.12 6.27 2.25
CA SER A 9 -16.79 7.48 2.75
C SER A 9 -16.15 8.00 4.04
N ILE A 10 -15.82 7.11 4.98
CA ILE A 10 -15.13 7.48 6.23
C ILE A 10 -13.71 8.01 5.90
N SER A 11 -12.99 7.38 4.98
CA SER A 11 -11.66 7.84 4.53
C SER A 11 -11.68 9.28 4.00
N GLN A 12 -12.70 9.62 3.18
CA GLN A 12 -12.89 10.97 2.68
C GLN A 12 -13.19 11.97 3.79
N GLN A 13 -14.01 11.58 4.78
CA GLN A 13 -14.31 12.42 5.94
C GLN A 13 -13.07 12.67 6.79
N VAL A 14 -12.29 11.62 7.09
CA VAL A 14 -11.03 11.72 7.84
C VAL A 14 -10.05 12.64 7.12
N SER A 15 -9.90 12.49 5.81
CA SER A 15 -9.02 13.34 4.99
C SER A 15 -9.37 14.83 5.09
N LYS A 16 -10.66 15.17 5.19
CA LYS A 16 -11.15 16.55 5.28
C LYS A 16 -11.01 17.15 6.67
N LEU A 17 -11.35 16.38 7.70
CA LEU A 17 -11.55 16.92 9.06
C LEU A 17 -10.36 16.72 10.01
N ARG A 18 -9.39 15.85 9.69
CA ARG A 18 -8.32 15.47 10.63
C ARG A 18 -7.50 16.65 11.18
N GLU A 19 -7.41 17.75 10.44
CA GLU A 19 -6.66 18.96 10.85
C GLU A 19 -7.46 19.83 11.81
N GLU A 20 -8.79 19.70 11.83
CA GLU A 20 -9.71 20.45 12.70
C GLU A 20 -10.02 19.71 14.01
N ILE A 21 -9.75 18.40 14.06
CA ILE A 21 -9.97 17.59 15.25
C ILE A 21 -8.81 17.76 16.21
N GLU A 22 -9.04 18.42 17.35
CA GLU A 22 -8.01 18.73 18.36
C GLU A 22 -8.04 17.83 19.59
N THR A 23 -9.07 17.00 19.76
CA THR A 23 -9.26 16.21 20.99
C THR A 23 -9.51 14.73 20.71
N GLU A 24 -9.26 13.91 21.74
CA GLU A 24 -9.55 12.48 21.72
C GLU A 24 -11.06 12.21 21.59
N GLU A 25 -11.90 12.94 22.32
CA GLU A 25 -13.37 12.81 22.25
C GLU A 25 -13.92 13.18 20.86
N ALA A 26 -13.38 14.23 20.24
CA ALA A 26 -13.73 14.58 18.87
C ALA A 26 -13.27 13.49 17.89
N THR A 27 -12.11 12.86 18.10
CA THR A 27 -11.63 11.73 17.30
C THR A 27 -12.56 10.51 17.43
N LYS A 28 -12.97 10.17 18.65
CA LYS A 28 -13.91 9.09 18.95
C LYS A 28 -15.22 9.28 18.19
N THR A 29 -15.80 10.47 18.29
CA THR A 29 -17.10 10.79 17.68
C THR A 29 -17.03 10.91 16.16
N ALA A 30 -16.02 11.62 15.64
CA ALA A 30 -15.95 11.95 14.22
C ALA A 30 -15.40 10.80 13.36
N PHE A 31 -14.51 9.95 13.90
CA PHE A 31 -13.81 8.93 13.10
C PHE A 31 -14.05 7.50 13.59
N VAL A 32 -13.91 7.23 14.89
CA VAL A 32 -14.00 5.85 15.40
C VAL A 32 -15.43 5.35 15.45
N MET A 33 -16.40 6.16 15.89
CA MET A 33 -17.80 5.76 15.97
C MET A 33 -18.41 5.44 14.59
N PRO A 34 -18.19 6.25 13.53
CA PRO A 34 -18.56 5.85 12.16
C PRO A 34 -17.93 4.55 11.70
N PHE A 35 -16.67 4.28 12.07
CA PHE A 35 -16.00 3.02 11.76
C PHE A 35 -16.65 1.82 12.45
N ILE A 36 -16.96 1.92 13.75
CA ILE A 36 -17.69 0.87 14.48
C ILE A 36 -19.06 0.62 13.85
N LYS A 37 -19.76 1.68 13.45
CA LYS A 37 -21.03 1.58 12.74
C LYS A 37 -20.88 0.89 11.39
N ALA A 38 -19.81 1.18 10.64
CA ALA A 38 -19.52 0.53 9.37
C ALA A 38 -19.25 -0.97 9.51
N LEU A 39 -18.67 -1.42 10.63
CA LEU A 39 -18.55 -2.84 10.96
C LEU A 39 -19.91 -3.51 11.25
N GLY A 40 -21.01 -2.75 11.26
CA GLY A 40 -22.37 -3.26 11.43
C GLY A 40 -22.83 -3.31 12.90
N TYR A 41 -22.03 -2.78 13.83
CA TYR A 41 -22.43 -2.69 15.23
C TYR A 41 -23.29 -1.47 15.50
N ASN A 42 -24.30 -1.62 16.35
CA ASN A 42 -25.19 -0.53 16.72
C ASN A 42 -24.59 0.35 17.83
N VAL A 43 -23.95 1.45 17.42
CA VAL A 43 -23.35 2.46 18.33
C VAL A 43 -24.36 3.18 19.24
N HIS A 44 -25.66 3.10 18.95
CA HIS A 44 -26.72 3.66 19.80
C HIS A 44 -27.30 2.66 20.80
N ASN A 45 -26.87 1.39 20.73
CA ASN A 45 -27.28 0.35 21.67
C ASN A 45 -26.15 0.07 22.66
N PRO A 46 -26.24 0.54 23.92
CA PRO A 46 -25.18 0.34 24.92
C PRO A 46 -24.98 -1.13 25.32
N ARG A 47 -25.92 -2.03 24.97
CA ARG A 47 -25.76 -3.48 25.16
C ARG A 47 -24.95 -4.15 24.06
N GLU A 48 -24.61 -3.41 23.00
CA GLU A 48 -23.87 -3.91 21.85
C GLU A 48 -22.56 -3.14 21.67
N VAL A 49 -22.60 -1.81 21.76
CA VAL A 49 -21.41 -0.96 21.83
C VAL A 49 -21.47 -0.18 23.14
N CYS A 50 -20.74 -0.64 24.14
CA CYS A 50 -20.71 -0.04 25.46
C CYS A 50 -19.58 1.00 25.52
N PRO A 51 -19.89 2.31 25.60
CA PRO A 51 -18.87 3.33 25.83
C PRO A 51 -18.40 3.29 27.29
N GLU A 52 -17.16 3.70 27.54
CA GLU A 52 -16.55 3.75 28.87
C GLU A 52 -16.73 2.43 29.66
N PHE A 53 -16.43 1.30 29.00
CA PHE A 53 -16.59 -0.01 29.61
C PHE A 53 -15.57 -0.19 30.74
N THR A 54 -16.04 -0.60 31.92
CA THR A 54 -15.18 -0.77 33.09
C THR A 54 -14.53 -2.15 33.03
N ALA A 55 -13.19 -2.18 32.97
CA ALA A 55 -12.43 -3.40 33.17
C ALA A 55 -12.06 -3.47 34.65
N ASP A 56 -12.47 -4.54 35.36
CA ASP A 56 -12.25 -4.68 36.80
C ASP A 56 -10.77 -5.01 37.11
N VAL A 57 -9.89 -4.03 36.89
CA VAL A 57 -8.45 -4.17 37.09
C VAL A 57 -8.11 -4.16 38.58
N PRO A 58 -7.51 -5.24 39.14
CA PRO A 58 -7.14 -5.27 40.55
C PRO A 58 -6.16 -4.15 40.92
N GLY A 59 -6.52 -3.33 41.91
CA GLY A 59 -5.68 -2.24 42.40
C GLY A 59 -5.78 -0.91 41.65
N VAL A 60 -6.52 -0.84 40.53
CA VAL A 60 -6.76 0.41 39.78
C VAL A 60 -8.26 0.69 39.76
N LYS A 61 -8.72 1.64 40.59
CA LYS A 61 -10.14 2.02 40.62
C LYS A 61 -10.50 2.90 39.43
N GLY A 62 -11.55 2.52 38.71
CA GLY A 62 -12.18 3.37 37.69
C GLY A 62 -11.47 3.41 36.35
N GLU A 63 -10.63 2.42 36.04
CA GLU A 63 -10.04 2.29 34.71
C GLU A 63 -11.11 1.84 33.70
N LYS A 64 -11.27 2.60 32.61
CA LYS A 64 -12.29 2.35 31.61
C LYS A 64 -11.68 2.33 30.22
N VAL A 65 -12.12 1.41 29.39
CA VAL A 65 -11.81 1.40 27.95
C VAL A 65 -12.88 2.17 27.19
N ASP A 66 -12.47 2.86 26.12
CA ASP A 66 -13.36 3.81 25.44
C ASP A 66 -14.61 3.16 24.85
N TYR A 67 -14.45 2.01 24.19
CA TYR A 67 -15.56 1.21 23.71
C TYR A 67 -15.32 -0.27 23.95
N ALA A 68 -16.38 -1.00 24.30
CA ALA A 68 -16.43 -2.45 24.23
C ALA A 68 -17.56 -2.89 23.30
N ILE A 69 -17.24 -3.74 22.33
CA ILE A 69 -18.24 -4.45 21.53
C ILE A 69 -18.65 -5.69 22.31
N ILE A 70 -19.94 -5.77 22.60
CA ILE A 70 -20.57 -6.84 23.38
C ILE A 70 -21.29 -7.79 22.44
N ILE A 71 -20.92 -9.06 22.50
CA ILE A 71 -21.53 -10.16 21.74
C ILE A 71 -21.93 -11.24 22.75
N ASP A 72 -23.17 -11.73 22.64
CA ASP A 72 -23.73 -12.69 23.59
C ASP A 72 -23.62 -12.28 25.08
N LYS A 73 -23.78 -10.97 25.33
CA LYS A 73 -23.68 -10.32 26.67
C LYS A 73 -22.27 -10.33 27.28
N THR A 74 -21.26 -10.71 26.52
CA THR A 74 -19.86 -10.69 26.95
C THR A 74 -19.04 -9.71 26.11
N PRO A 75 -18.04 -9.02 26.67
CA PRO A 75 -17.14 -8.20 25.86
C PRO A 75 -16.33 -9.10 24.93
N ALA A 76 -16.37 -8.80 23.63
CA ALA A 76 -15.67 -9.55 22.60
C ALA A 76 -14.47 -8.78 22.03
N ILE A 77 -14.65 -7.47 21.79
CA ILE A 77 -13.61 -6.58 21.29
C ILE A 77 -13.56 -5.33 22.17
N LEU A 78 -12.38 -4.98 22.68
CA LEU A 78 -12.18 -3.69 23.35
C LEU A 78 -11.47 -2.72 22.41
N ILE A 79 -11.86 -1.45 22.43
CA ILE A 79 -11.30 -0.42 21.55
C ILE A 79 -10.85 0.75 22.42
N GLU A 80 -9.55 0.99 22.41
CA GLU A 80 -8.91 2.14 23.05
C GLU A 80 -8.57 3.17 21.96
N CYS A 81 -9.05 4.39 22.15
CA CYS A 81 -8.92 5.48 21.21
C CYS A 81 -7.85 6.47 21.68
N LYS A 82 -7.24 7.17 20.72
CA LYS A 82 -6.31 8.27 20.92
C LYS A 82 -6.66 9.40 19.98
N TRP A 83 -6.18 10.60 20.29
CA TRP A 83 -6.35 11.76 19.41
C TRP A 83 -5.66 11.53 18.06
N CYS A 84 -6.33 11.86 16.96
CA CYS A 84 -5.83 11.65 15.59
C CYS A 84 -4.51 12.38 15.28
N GLY A 85 -4.22 13.49 15.98
CA GLY A 85 -2.94 14.20 15.87
C GLY A 85 -1.76 13.51 16.56
N ARG A 86 -1.98 12.39 17.25
CA ARG A 86 -0.95 11.62 17.95
C ARG A 86 -0.77 10.23 17.33
N GLY A 87 0.48 9.79 17.22
CA GLY A 87 0.82 8.40 16.86
C GLY A 87 0.49 7.39 17.96
N LEU A 88 0.55 6.10 17.62
CA LEU A 88 0.15 4.99 18.49
C LEU A 88 1.35 4.27 19.14
N GLU A 89 2.57 4.81 19.00
CA GLU A 89 3.83 4.15 19.37
C GLU A 89 4.10 4.19 20.88
N ASN A 90 3.43 5.06 21.62
CA ASN A 90 3.67 5.24 23.05
C ASN A 90 3.38 3.92 23.82
N PRO A 91 4.39 3.32 24.48
CA PRO A 91 4.22 2.05 25.18
C PRO A 91 3.11 2.06 26.24
N LYS A 92 2.83 3.23 26.85
CA LYS A 92 1.78 3.37 27.88
C LYS A 92 0.40 2.99 27.35
N HIS A 93 0.09 3.30 26.09
CA HIS A 93 -1.21 2.97 25.49
C HIS A 93 -1.42 1.46 25.40
N ARG A 94 -0.35 0.73 25.06
CA ARG A 94 -0.36 -0.73 24.99
C ARG A 94 -0.41 -1.38 26.37
N SER A 95 0.32 -0.83 27.35
CA SER A 95 0.25 -1.31 28.74
C SER A 95 -1.17 -1.18 29.33
N GLN A 96 -1.92 -0.16 28.92
CA GLN A 96 -3.31 0.05 29.31
C GLN A 96 -4.23 -1.04 28.73
N LEU A 97 -4.17 -1.22 27.41
CA LEU A 97 -4.90 -2.29 26.71
C LEU A 97 -4.57 -3.69 27.24
N HIS A 98 -3.30 -3.97 27.56
CA HIS A 98 -2.89 -5.25 28.14
C HIS A 98 -3.59 -5.53 29.48
N ARG A 99 -3.74 -4.53 30.35
CA ARG A 99 -4.47 -4.69 31.62
C ARG A 99 -5.94 -5.00 31.38
N TYR A 100 -6.57 -4.29 30.44
CA TYR A 100 -7.97 -4.53 30.08
C TYR A 100 -8.19 -5.92 29.49
N PHE A 101 -7.32 -6.34 28.57
CA PHE A 101 -7.38 -7.67 27.96
C PHE A 101 -7.36 -8.76 29.04
N HIS A 102 -6.37 -8.72 29.95
CA HIS A 102 -6.20 -9.73 30.98
C HIS A 102 -7.37 -9.83 31.99
N THR A 103 -8.09 -8.73 32.20
CA THR A 103 -9.13 -8.62 33.23
C THR A 103 -10.55 -8.77 32.67
N THR A 104 -10.68 -9.02 31.37
CA THR A 104 -11.96 -9.21 30.68
C THR A 104 -11.98 -10.53 29.93
N THR A 105 -13.15 -10.90 29.40
CA THR A 105 -13.30 -12.08 28.53
C THR A 105 -13.07 -11.77 27.04
N ALA A 106 -12.68 -10.52 26.72
CA ALA A 106 -12.50 -10.09 25.34
C ALA A 106 -11.37 -10.88 24.67
N LYS A 107 -11.58 -11.23 23.40
CA LYS A 107 -10.61 -11.98 22.59
C LYS A 107 -9.75 -11.08 21.73
N PHE A 108 -10.21 -9.86 21.49
CA PHE A 108 -9.50 -8.88 20.67
C PHE A 108 -9.46 -7.51 21.34
N THR A 109 -8.38 -6.80 21.10
CA THR A 109 -8.24 -5.39 21.46
C THR A 109 -7.79 -4.59 20.24
N VAL A 110 -8.27 -3.36 20.14
CA VAL A 110 -7.93 -2.43 19.08
C VAL A 110 -7.38 -1.16 19.69
N LEU A 111 -6.19 -0.75 19.29
CA LEU A 111 -5.65 0.57 19.56
C LEU A 111 -5.82 1.43 18.31
N THR A 112 -6.48 2.58 18.41
CA THR A 112 -6.70 3.44 17.25
C THR A 112 -6.61 4.93 17.56
N ASN A 113 -6.27 5.73 16.55
CA ASN A 113 -6.43 7.18 16.57
C ASN A 113 -7.43 7.67 15.51
N GLY A 114 -8.32 6.79 15.05
CA GLY A 114 -9.27 7.05 13.97
C GLY A 114 -8.68 6.95 12.56
N ILE A 115 -7.35 7.08 12.41
CA ILE A 115 -6.63 6.93 11.14
C ILE A 115 -6.02 5.53 11.02
N LEU A 116 -5.22 5.14 12.01
CA LEU A 116 -4.56 3.84 12.11
C LEU A 116 -5.29 2.99 13.16
N TYR A 117 -5.51 1.72 12.84
CA TYR A 117 -6.13 0.72 13.71
C TYR A 117 -5.17 -0.46 13.86
N ARG A 118 -4.74 -0.74 15.09
CA ARG A 118 -3.86 -1.87 15.41
C ARG A 118 -4.65 -2.91 16.20
N PHE A 119 -4.76 -4.11 15.67
CA PHE A 119 -5.51 -5.22 16.27
C PHE A 119 -4.56 -6.17 17.00
N TYR A 120 -4.94 -6.55 18.21
CA TYR A 120 -4.19 -7.44 19.10
C TYR A 120 -5.09 -8.56 19.62
N THR A 121 -4.47 -9.68 19.95
CA THR A 121 -5.11 -10.86 20.54
C THR A 121 -4.04 -11.61 21.35
N ASP A 122 -4.36 -12.81 21.83
CA ASP A 122 -3.53 -13.66 22.68
C ASP A 122 -3.03 -14.92 21.94
N THR A 123 -2.20 -14.74 20.90
CA THR A 123 -1.73 -15.88 20.11
C THR A 123 -0.68 -16.72 20.82
N GLU A 124 0.09 -16.14 21.74
CA GLU A 124 1.18 -16.85 22.43
C GLU A 124 0.72 -17.53 23.73
N LYS A 125 -0.04 -16.83 24.55
CA LYS A 125 -0.47 -17.30 25.88
C LYS A 125 -1.91 -16.90 26.13
N PRO A 126 -2.79 -17.84 26.52
CA PRO A 126 -4.19 -17.53 26.78
C PRO A 126 -4.36 -16.39 27.79
N ASN A 127 -5.23 -15.44 27.43
CA ASN A 127 -5.55 -14.25 28.21
C ASN A 127 -4.35 -13.33 28.53
N ILE A 128 -3.32 -13.34 27.67
CA ILE A 128 -2.18 -12.44 27.72
C ILE A 128 -2.03 -11.84 26.32
N MET A 129 -2.30 -10.54 26.21
CA MET A 129 -2.25 -9.84 24.92
C MET A 129 -0.83 -9.82 24.36
N ASP A 130 -0.70 -10.15 23.09
CA ASP A 130 0.57 -10.13 22.38
C ASP A 130 1.17 -8.71 22.33
N GLU A 131 2.50 -8.61 22.33
CA GLU A 131 3.18 -7.32 22.25
C GLU A 131 2.98 -6.62 20.90
N LYS A 132 2.85 -7.40 19.83
CA LYS A 132 2.78 -6.93 18.45
C LYS A 132 1.36 -7.09 17.91
N PRO A 133 0.85 -6.13 17.12
CA PRO A 133 -0.43 -6.30 16.46
C PRO A 133 -0.31 -7.31 15.33
N PHE A 134 -1.26 -8.25 15.25
CA PHE A 134 -1.34 -9.21 14.16
C PHE A 134 -1.87 -8.59 12.87
N PHE A 135 -2.69 -7.53 12.99
CA PHE A 135 -3.28 -6.81 11.87
C PHE A 135 -3.23 -5.30 12.09
N GLU A 136 -2.87 -4.55 11.05
CA GLU A 136 -2.87 -3.09 11.04
C GLU A 136 -3.63 -2.59 9.82
N PHE A 137 -4.51 -1.62 10.04
CA PHE A 137 -5.37 -1.04 9.01
C PHE A 137 -5.29 0.48 9.06
N SER A 138 -4.99 1.13 7.94
CA SER A 138 -5.04 2.58 7.79
C SER A 138 -6.24 2.98 6.96
N ILE A 139 -7.09 3.85 7.49
CA ILE A 139 -8.26 4.37 6.75
C ILE A 139 -7.84 5.23 5.55
N LEU A 140 -6.63 5.77 5.57
CA LEU A 140 -6.09 6.62 4.50
C LEU A 140 -5.25 5.82 3.48
N ASP A 141 -4.90 4.58 3.80
CA ASP A 141 -4.08 3.73 2.94
C ASP A 141 -4.48 2.25 3.13
N PHE A 142 -5.38 1.78 2.27
CA PHE A 142 -5.88 0.40 2.30
C PHE A 142 -6.00 -0.19 0.89
N SER A 143 -5.98 -1.52 0.83
CA SER A 143 -6.20 -2.31 -0.37
C SER A 143 -7.42 -3.21 -0.20
N ASP A 144 -7.93 -3.80 -1.29
CA ASP A 144 -9.05 -4.74 -1.21
C ASP A 144 -8.73 -5.94 -0.31
N SER A 145 -7.47 -6.38 -0.28
CA SER A 145 -7.04 -7.46 0.62
C SER A 145 -7.14 -7.08 2.09
N THR A 146 -6.75 -5.85 2.47
CA THR A 146 -6.88 -5.42 3.87
C THR A 146 -8.33 -5.18 4.27
N ILE A 147 -9.17 -4.73 3.33
CA ILE A 147 -10.62 -4.63 3.55
C ILE A 147 -11.24 -6.00 3.78
N ASN A 148 -10.83 -7.04 3.03
CA ASN A 148 -11.32 -8.39 3.22
C ASN A 148 -10.97 -8.97 4.59
N GLU A 149 -9.77 -8.69 5.11
CA GLU A 149 -9.42 -9.08 6.48
C GLU A 149 -10.21 -8.27 7.51
N LEU A 150 -10.38 -6.96 7.30
CA LEU A 150 -11.16 -6.11 8.18
C LEU A 150 -12.64 -6.56 8.26
N LYS A 151 -13.22 -7.06 7.17
CA LYS A 151 -14.59 -7.59 7.13
C LYS A 151 -14.81 -8.73 8.13
N ARG A 152 -13.78 -9.47 8.55
CA ARG A 152 -13.90 -10.52 9.57
C ARG A 152 -14.26 -9.96 10.96
N PHE A 153 -13.96 -8.69 11.22
CA PHE A 153 -14.35 -8.00 12.46
C PHE A 153 -15.76 -7.41 12.41
N SER A 154 -16.45 -7.53 11.27
CA SER A 154 -17.84 -7.07 11.14
C SER A 154 -18.80 -8.00 11.86
N LYS A 155 -19.91 -7.45 12.37
CA LYS A 155 -20.91 -8.17 13.15
C LYS A 155 -21.41 -9.46 12.47
N SER A 156 -21.53 -9.48 11.15
CA SER A 156 -22.05 -10.63 10.39
C SER A 156 -21.02 -11.74 10.14
N ARG A 157 -19.74 -11.50 10.40
CA ARG A 157 -18.63 -12.44 10.14
C ARG A 157 -17.73 -12.69 11.35
N PHE A 158 -18.02 -12.04 12.47
CA PHE A 158 -17.19 -12.15 13.66
C PHE A 158 -17.34 -13.53 14.28
N ASP A 159 -16.25 -14.29 14.25
CA ASP A 159 -16.08 -15.58 14.91
C ASP A 159 -14.75 -15.53 15.67
N PRO A 160 -14.77 -15.53 17.02
CA PRO A 160 -13.55 -15.44 17.80
C PRO A 160 -12.58 -16.61 17.60
N ASP A 161 -13.11 -17.81 17.40
CA ASP A 161 -12.30 -19.03 17.31
C ASP A 161 -11.59 -19.07 15.96
N GLU A 162 -12.30 -18.78 14.86
CA GLU A 162 -11.68 -18.67 13.52
C GLU A 162 -10.69 -17.50 13.46
N LEU A 163 -11.04 -16.35 14.06
CA LEU A 163 -10.17 -15.17 14.05
C LEU A 163 -8.86 -15.38 14.82
N GLY A 164 -8.82 -16.27 15.82
CA GLY A 164 -7.58 -16.63 16.53
C GLY A 164 -6.55 -17.27 15.61
N ASP A 165 -6.97 -18.28 14.83
CA ASP A 165 -6.10 -18.96 13.85
C ASP A 165 -5.67 -18.03 12.70
N VAL A 166 -6.60 -17.17 12.25
CA VAL A 166 -6.30 -16.13 11.26
C VAL A 166 -5.28 -15.14 11.81
N ALA A 167 -5.41 -14.72 13.06
CA ALA A 167 -4.47 -13.80 13.70
C ALA A 167 -3.06 -14.39 13.77
N GLN A 168 -2.90 -15.66 14.17
CA GLN A 168 -1.61 -16.36 14.13
C GLN A 168 -1.00 -16.35 12.72
N THR A 169 -1.81 -16.69 11.71
CA THR A 169 -1.37 -16.72 10.31
C THR A 169 -0.93 -15.34 9.82
N LEU A 170 -1.69 -14.29 10.14
CA LEU A 170 -1.37 -12.91 9.78
C LEU A 170 -0.09 -12.42 10.48
N LEU A 171 0.07 -12.75 11.77
CA LEU A 171 1.25 -12.40 12.56
C LEU A 171 2.51 -13.04 11.96
N TYR A 172 2.51 -14.34 11.71
CA TYR A 172 3.65 -15.03 11.12
C TYR A 172 3.91 -14.57 9.69
N THR A 173 2.88 -14.32 8.88
CA THR A 173 3.04 -13.76 7.53
C THR A 173 3.72 -12.40 7.58
N LYS A 174 3.33 -11.52 8.52
CA LYS A 174 3.94 -10.21 8.72
C LYS A 174 5.41 -10.33 9.14
N GLU A 175 5.73 -11.18 10.11
CA GLU A 175 7.10 -11.38 10.57
C GLU A 175 7.98 -12.02 9.50
N ILE A 176 7.47 -12.99 8.74
CA ILE A 176 8.18 -13.58 7.60
C ILE A 176 8.47 -12.52 6.53
N LYS A 177 7.48 -11.67 6.18
CA LYS A 177 7.68 -10.56 5.24
C LYS A 177 8.74 -9.57 5.74
N ARG A 178 8.73 -9.23 7.02
CA ARG A 178 9.76 -8.38 7.65
C ARG A 178 11.14 -9.01 7.52
N LEU A 179 11.28 -10.29 7.90
CA LEU A 179 12.54 -11.03 7.78
C LEU A 179 13.00 -11.10 6.33
N MET A 180 12.12 -11.40 5.37
CA MET A 180 12.44 -11.39 3.95
C MET A 180 12.97 -10.03 3.49
N ALA A 181 12.31 -8.93 3.86
CA ALA A 181 12.76 -7.57 3.53
C ALA A 181 14.16 -7.27 4.11
N GLU A 182 14.43 -7.69 5.34
CA GLU A 182 15.75 -7.57 5.96
C GLU A 182 16.81 -8.38 5.20
N GLN A 183 16.50 -9.63 4.85
CA GLN A 183 17.39 -10.49 4.08
C GLN A 183 17.68 -9.92 2.68
N LEU A 184 16.73 -9.25 2.04
CA LEU A 184 16.94 -8.61 0.73
C LEU A 184 17.96 -7.45 0.80
N VAL A 185 17.96 -6.69 1.89
CA VAL A 185 18.88 -5.56 2.07
C VAL A 185 20.25 -6.03 2.57
N LYS A 186 20.23 -6.95 3.54
CA LYS A 186 21.41 -7.45 4.24
C LYS A 186 21.22 -8.93 4.59
N PRO A 187 21.58 -9.85 3.69
CA PRO A 187 21.54 -11.29 3.95
C PRO A 187 22.34 -11.68 5.20
N SER A 188 21.74 -12.48 6.08
CA SER A 188 22.42 -13.05 7.24
C SER A 188 23.37 -14.18 6.81
N PRO A 189 24.37 -14.55 7.65
CA PRO A 189 25.23 -15.70 7.38
C PRO A 189 24.45 -17.00 7.16
N GLU A 190 23.38 -17.23 7.92
CA GLU A 190 22.54 -18.43 7.85
C GLU A 190 21.78 -18.47 6.52
N PHE A 191 21.22 -17.34 6.10
CA PHE A 191 20.50 -17.22 4.84
C PHE A 191 21.43 -17.39 3.63
N ALA A 192 22.62 -16.78 3.66
CA ALA A 192 23.63 -17.00 2.64
C ALA A 192 24.13 -18.45 2.60
N LYS A 193 24.28 -19.08 3.77
CA LYS A 193 24.70 -20.49 3.89
C LYS A 193 23.66 -21.44 3.31
N PHE A 194 22.36 -21.14 3.46
CA PHE A 194 21.27 -21.94 2.87
C PHE A 194 21.39 -22.05 1.35
N PHE A 195 21.65 -20.95 0.65
CA PHE A 195 21.89 -20.99 -0.80
C PHE A 195 23.24 -21.63 -1.12
N ALA A 196 24.29 -21.26 -0.38
CA ALA A 196 25.63 -21.80 -0.59
C ALA A 196 25.66 -23.33 -0.51
N SER A 197 24.98 -23.94 0.47
CA SER A 197 24.97 -25.39 0.63
C SER A 197 24.29 -26.15 -0.52
N GLN A 198 23.47 -25.48 -1.31
CA GLN A 198 22.76 -26.10 -2.44
C GLN A 198 23.54 -26.01 -3.76
N VAL A 199 24.40 -25.01 -3.91
CA VAL A 199 25.10 -24.73 -5.18
C VAL A 199 26.62 -24.82 -5.09
N TYR A 200 27.18 -24.79 -3.88
CA TYR A 200 28.62 -24.91 -3.64
C TYR A 200 28.96 -26.34 -3.23
N PRO A 201 29.72 -27.10 -4.05
CA PRO A 201 29.94 -28.53 -3.83
C PRO A 201 30.90 -28.85 -2.68
N ARG A 202 31.62 -27.85 -2.14
CA ARG A 202 32.58 -28.03 -1.05
C ARG A 202 31.99 -27.54 0.28
N ARG A 203 32.68 -27.86 1.37
CA ARG A 203 32.28 -27.40 2.70
C ARG A 203 32.17 -25.87 2.75
N VAL A 204 31.02 -25.38 3.20
CA VAL A 204 30.77 -23.94 3.39
C VAL A 204 31.47 -23.46 4.65
N VAL A 205 32.68 -22.91 4.48
CA VAL A 205 33.47 -22.26 5.54
C VAL A 205 33.17 -20.76 5.60
N ALA A 206 33.62 -20.06 6.66
CA ALA A 206 33.28 -18.65 6.88
C ALA A 206 33.59 -17.72 5.69
N SER A 207 34.73 -17.92 5.02
CA SER A 207 35.10 -17.15 3.82
C SER A 207 34.17 -17.39 2.64
N VAL A 208 33.66 -18.61 2.49
CA VAL A 208 32.65 -18.96 1.49
C VAL A 208 31.33 -18.31 1.86
N THR A 209 30.91 -18.38 3.12
CA THR A 209 29.68 -17.72 3.59
C THR A 209 29.71 -16.21 3.31
N GLU A 210 30.82 -15.53 3.58
CA GLU A 210 30.93 -14.08 3.35
C GLU A 210 30.85 -13.74 1.87
N ARG A 211 31.54 -14.51 1.01
CA ARG A 211 31.40 -14.37 -0.44
C ARG A 211 29.95 -14.61 -0.89
N PHE A 212 29.27 -15.60 -0.31
CA PHE A 212 27.90 -15.91 -0.65
C PHE A 212 26.89 -14.89 -0.15
N LYS A 213 27.17 -14.09 0.88
CA LYS A 213 26.28 -12.97 1.26
C LYS A 213 26.17 -11.95 0.13
N GLU A 214 27.30 -11.54 -0.44
CA GLU A 214 27.31 -10.57 -1.54
C GLU A 214 26.67 -11.14 -2.81
N ILE A 215 26.96 -12.40 -3.14
CA ILE A 215 26.32 -13.08 -4.27
C ILE A 215 24.80 -13.17 -4.05
N THR A 216 24.36 -13.60 -2.87
CA THR A 216 22.93 -13.73 -2.52
C THR A 216 22.22 -12.39 -2.63
N LYS A 217 22.82 -11.32 -2.07
CA LYS A 217 22.26 -9.97 -2.14
C LYS A 217 22.08 -9.50 -3.59
N ARG A 218 23.11 -9.65 -4.41
CA ARG A 218 23.07 -9.24 -5.81
C ARG A 218 22.05 -10.07 -6.60
N SER A 219 22.10 -11.40 -6.49
CA SER A 219 21.22 -12.29 -7.22
C SER A 219 19.75 -12.13 -6.83
N LEU A 220 19.43 -11.86 -5.56
CA LEU A 220 18.05 -11.57 -5.16
C LEU A 220 17.54 -10.25 -5.76
N LYS A 221 18.39 -9.22 -5.81
CA LYS A 221 18.03 -7.94 -6.43
C LYS A 221 17.81 -8.10 -7.94
N GLU A 222 18.70 -8.81 -8.63
CA GLU A 222 18.56 -9.13 -10.06
C GLU A 222 17.28 -9.92 -10.32
N PHE A 223 17.04 -10.99 -9.57
CA PHE A 223 15.84 -11.82 -9.70
C PHE A 223 14.53 -11.04 -9.50
N ILE A 224 14.46 -10.17 -8.49
CA ILE A 224 13.27 -9.35 -8.25
C ILE A 224 13.04 -8.40 -9.43
N ASN A 225 14.10 -7.77 -9.96
CA ASN A 225 13.99 -6.89 -11.11
C ASN A 225 13.51 -7.65 -12.35
N GLU A 226 14.07 -8.84 -12.61
CA GLU A 226 13.62 -9.72 -13.70
C GLU A 226 12.13 -10.04 -13.57
N ARG A 227 11.65 -10.44 -12.38
CA ARG A 227 10.22 -10.73 -12.15
C ARG A 227 9.31 -9.52 -12.33
N ILE A 228 9.78 -8.33 -11.95
CA ILE A 228 9.04 -7.08 -12.19
C ILE A 228 8.93 -6.84 -13.69
N THR A 229 10.05 -6.95 -14.43
CA THR A 229 10.08 -6.77 -15.88
C THR A 229 9.20 -7.80 -16.60
N GLU A 230 9.28 -9.07 -16.22
CA GLU A 230 8.44 -10.15 -16.78
C GLU A 230 6.95 -9.89 -16.56
N ARG A 231 6.54 -9.49 -15.34
CA ARG A 231 5.13 -9.17 -15.06
C ARG A 231 4.64 -7.95 -15.84
N LEU A 232 5.50 -6.93 -16.00
CA LEU A 232 5.18 -5.76 -16.82
C LEU A 232 5.01 -6.15 -18.29
N ALA A 233 5.92 -6.97 -18.85
CA ALA A 233 5.82 -7.49 -20.21
C ALA A 233 4.58 -8.37 -20.42
N ALA A 234 4.25 -9.23 -19.46
CA ALA A 234 3.06 -10.09 -19.52
C ALA A 234 1.75 -9.29 -19.47
N ALA A 235 1.68 -8.24 -18.64
CA ALA A 235 0.51 -7.36 -18.61
C ALA A 235 0.29 -6.65 -19.96
N ILE A 236 1.38 -6.24 -20.64
CA ILE A 236 1.34 -5.66 -21.99
C ILE A 236 0.84 -6.67 -23.03
N ASN A 237 1.27 -7.94 -22.95
CA ASN A 237 0.88 -8.97 -23.92
C ASN A 237 -0.56 -9.49 -23.74
N VAL A 238 -1.11 -9.46 -22.52
CA VAL A 238 -2.52 -9.82 -22.27
C VAL A 238 -3.48 -8.79 -22.88
N GLU A 239 -3.07 -7.53 -23.01
CA GLU A 239 -3.84 -6.52 -23.77
C GLU A 239 -3.81 -6.78 -25.28
N HIS A 240 -2.70 -7.26 -25.85
CA HIS A 240 -2.64 -7.66 -27.26
C HIS A 240 -3.48 -8.91 -27.60
N SER A 241 -3.71 -9.81 -26.64
CA SER A 241 -4.49 -11.03 -26.87
C SER A 241 -6.00 -10.88 -26.60
N ARG A 242 -6.44 -9.78 -25.96
CA ARG A 242 -7.88 -9.48 -25.74
C ARG A 242 -8.52 -8.70 -26.88
N THR A 243 -7.73 -8.14 -27.79
CA THR A 243 -8.22 -7.47 -29.02
C THR A 243 -8.37 -8.43 -30.20
N ALA A 244 -8.19 -9.73 -29.98
CA ALA A 244 -8.21 -10.76 -31.03
C ALA A 244 -9.47 -11.63 -30.99
N VAL A 245 -10.66 -11.04 -30.78
CA VAL A 245 -11.92 -11.63 -31.24
C VAL A 245 -12.82 -10.49 -31.72
N GLU A 246 -13.24 -10.58 -32.98
CA GLU A 246 -14.12 -9.67 -33.73
C GLU A 246 -13.50 -8.36 -34.25
N ILE A 247 -12.98 -8.39 -35.48
CA ILE A 247 -13.67 -7.90 -36.70
C ILE A 247 -12.78 -8.24 -37.92
N GLN A 248 -13.40 -8.84 -38.93
CA GLN A 248 -12.83 -9.14 -40.25
C GLN A 248 -12.52 -7.86 -41.04
N ASP A 249 -11.50 -7.97 -41.89
CA ASP A 249 -11.18 -7.14 -43.06
C ASP A 249 -11.00 -5.63 -42.84
N SER A 250 -9.75 -5.25 -42.58
CA SER A 250 -9.09 -4.22 -43.39
C SER A 250 -7.58 -4.32 -43.20
N GLU A 251 -6.87 -4.40 -44.33
CA GLU A 251 -5.41 -4.41 -44.46
C GLU A 251 -4.77 -3.40 -43.52
N THR A 252 -3.96 -3.87 -42.57
CA THR A 252 -3.09 -2.99 -41.79
C THR A 252 -1.73 -2.96 -42.47
N GLU A 253 -1.49 -1.86 -43.18
CA GLU A 253 -0.17 -1.47 -43.65
C GLU A 253 0.84 -1.53 -42.50
N VAL A 254 1.91 -2.26 -42.76
CA VAL A 254 3.13 -2.21 -41.99
C VAL A 254 3.70 -0.80 -42.14
N PHE A 255 3.52 0.06 -41.13
CA PHE A 255 4.31 1.29 -41.04
C PHE A 255 5.75 0.93 -40.64
N SER A 256 6.53 0.51 -41.63
CA SER A 256 7.93 0.91 -41.70
C SER A 256 7.94 2.34 -42.20
N ASP A 257 8.44 3.29 -41.41
CA ASP A 257 8.83 4.58 -41.96
C ASP A 257 10.27 4.93 -41.59
N ASN A 258 10.98 5.35 -42.62
CA ASN A 258 12.39 5.72 -42.65
C ASN A 258 12.61 7.05 -41.92
N ASP A 259 13.20 6.99 -40.74
CA ASP A 259 14.07 8.05 -40.23
C ASP A 259 14.95 7.38 -39.18
N GLY A 260 16.25 7.68 -39.10
CA GLY A 260 17.25 6.94 -38.29
C GLY A 260 17.07 6.98 -36.76
N LEU A 261 15.87 6.65 -36.28
CA LEU A 261 15.40 6.67 -34.90
C LEU A 261 15.41 5.25 -34.38
N VAL A 262 16.43 4.91 -33.60
CA VAL A 262 16.44 3.67 -32.84
C VAL A 262 15.75 3.93 -31.50
N THR A 263 14.52 3.42 -31.36
CA THR A 263 13.91 3.26 -30.04
C THR A 263 14.63 2.11 -29.35
N THR A 264 15.58 2.45 -28.48
CA THR A 264 16.36 1.46 -27.74
C THR A 264 15.50 0.80 -26.66
N GLU A 265 15.84 -0.44 -26.32
CA GLU A 265 15.22 -1.19 -25.21
C GLU A 265 15.23 -0.38 -23.91
N GLU A 266 16.33 0.33 -23.64
CA GLU A 266 16.46 1.23 -22.48
C GLU A 266 15.42 2.37 -22.45
N LYS A 267 15.03 2.91 -23.62
CA LYS A 267 13.98 3.93 -23.70
C LYS A 267 12.61 3.32 -23.38
N LEU A 268 12.35 2.09 -23.84
CA LEU A 268 11.11 1.38 -23.57
C LEU A 268 10.99 1.00 -22.08
N GLU A 269 12.09 0.58 -21.44
CA GLU A 269 12.14 0.33 -20.00
C GLU A 269 11.79 1.59 -19.20
N ALA A 270 12.37 2.74 -19.57
CA ALA A 270 12.06 4.01 -18.92
C ALA A 270 10.58 4.41 -19.09
N PHE A 271 9.99 4.16 -20.26
CA PHE A 271 8.57 4.36 -20.49
C PHE A 271 7.70 3.43 -19.61
N CYS A 272 8.08 2.16 -19.47
CA CYS A 272 7.40 1.21 -18.62
C CYS A 272 7.43 1.63 -17.14
N ILE A 273 8.55 2.16 -16.66
CA ILE A 273 8.66 2.71 -15.31
C ILE A 273 7.66 3.86 -15.11
N VAL A 274 7.50 4.75 -16.09
CA VAL A 274 6.51 5.84 -16.02
C VAL A 274 5.08 5.31 -16.01
N LYS A 275 4.75 4.31 -16.84
CA LYS A 275 3.44 3.63 -16.78
C LYS A 275 3.19 3.00 -15.40
N ALA A 276 4.19 2.34 -14.81
CA ALA A 276 4.09 1.73 -13.49
C ALA A 276 3.93 2.74 -12.36
N ILE A 277 4.56 3.93 -12.46
CA ILE A 277 4.38 5.02 -11.51
C ILE A 277 2.94 5.56 -11.55
N LEU A 278 2.34 5.61 -12.74
CA LEU A 278 1.05 6.25 -13.00
C LEU A 278 -0.15 5.30 -12.96
N CYS A 279 0.06 3.99 -12.94
CA CYS A 279 -1.01 2.97 -13.09
C CYS A 279 -2.14 3.05 -12.07
N LYS A 280 -1.90 3.65 -10.89
CA LYS A 280 -2.93 3.85 -9.86
C LYS A 280 -3.68 5.16 -9.98
N SER A 281 -3.21 6.09 -10.81
CA SER A 281 -3.68 7.47 -10.87
C SER A 281 -4.25 7.85 -12.23
N ILE A 282 -3.77 7.22 -13.30
CA ILE A 282 -4.15 7.50 -14.68
C ILE A 282 -4.33 6.16 -15.39
N ASP A 283 -5.36 6.06 -16.21
CA ASP A 283 -5.57 4.92 -17.08
C ASP A 283 -4.33 4.70 -17.98
N ILE A 284 -3.83 3.47 -17.98
CA ILE A 284 -2.61 3.06 -18.67
C ILE A 284 -2.75 3.26 -20.18
N GLU A 285 -3.97 3.12 -20.74
CA GLU A 285 -4.26 3.32 -22.16
C GLU A 285 -4.02 4.76 -22.62
N ARG A 286 -4.19 5.71 -21.70
CA ARG A 286 -3.97 7.14 -21.96
C ARG A 286 -2.49 7.50 -21.99
N ILE A 287 -1.59 6.64 -21.52
CA ILE A 287 -0.16 6.94 -21.43
C ILE A 287 0.56 6.36 -22.63
N GLN A 288 1.00 7.23 -23.54
CA GLN A 288 1.63 6.85 -24.81
C GLN A 288 3.02 7.46 -24.94
N CYS A 289 3.93 6.80 -25.67
CA CYS A 289 5.25 7.35 -25.98
C CYS A 289 5.39 7.70 -27.46
N LYS A 290 6.16 8.75 -27.75
CA LYS A 290 6.58 9.12 -29.10
C LYS A 290 8.07 9.34 -29.12
N ASP A 291 8.80 8.58 -29.94
CA ASP A 291 10.23 8.77 -30.14
C ASP A 291 10.49 9.95 -31.10
N THR A 292 11.56 10.68 -30.85
CA THR A 292 11.98 11.83 -31.64
C THR A 292 13.50 11.83 -31.79
N LYS A 293 14.04 12.63 -32.72
CA LYS A 293 15.49 12.69 -33.01
C LYS A 293 16.39 12.99 -31.80
N GLY A 294 15.84 13.53 -30.70
CA GLY A 294 16.62 13.86 -29.50
C GLY A 294 16.08 13.36 -28.17
N TYR A 295 14.88 12.76 -28.12
CA TYR A 295 14.27 12.29 -26.87
C TYR A 295 13.09 11.34 -27.11
N LEU A 296 12.81 10.49 -26.13
CA LEU A 296 11.53 9.79 -26.03
C LEU A 296 10.56 10.65 -25.21
N GLY A 297 9.45 11.08 -25.80
CA GLY A 297 8.40 11.83 -25.11
C GLY A 297 7.33 10.90 -24.57
N VAL A 298 7.02 10.99 -23.28
CA VAL A 298 5.87 10.30 -22.66
C VAL A 298 4.73 11.30 -22.51
N ASN A 299 3.59 11.01 -23.12
CA ASN A 299 2.48 11.92 -23.29
C ASN A 299 1.15 11.28 -22.85
N LEU A 300 0.24 12.11 -22.36
CA LEU A 300 -1.14 11.72 -22.10
C LEU A 300 -1.99 11.87 -23.37
N ASP A 301 -2.87 10.90 -23.62
CA ASP A 301 -3.77 10.80 -24.77
C ASP A 301 -3.05 10.92 -26.13
N GLY A 302 -1.76 10.56 -26.20
CA GLY A 302 -0.91 10.70 -27.39
C GLY A 302 -0.60 12.15 -27.80
N LYS A 303 -1.03 13.15 -27.02
CA LYS A 303 -0.98 14.57 -27.40
C LYS A 303 0.34 15.21 -26.97
N THR A 304 1.05 15.84 -27.90
CA THR A 304 2.36 16.50 -27.64
C THR A 304 2.28 17.72 -26.73
N HIS A 305 1.12 18.35 -26.58
CA HIS A 305 0.90 19.41 -25.59
C HIS A 305 0.58 18.87 -24.19
N LYS A 306 0.31 17.56 -24.08
CA LYS A 306 0.06 16.80 -22.86
C LYS A 306 1.29 15.97 -22.44
N THR A 307 2.48 16.55 -22.55
CA THR A 307 3.73 15.83 -22.17
C THR A 307 3.87 15.71 -20.66
N ILE A 308 4.03 14.47 -20.21
CA ILE A 308 4.30 14.08 -18.82
C ILE A 308 5.80 14.24 -18.52
N CYS A 309 6.65 13.58 -19.32
CA CYS A 309 8.10 13.70 -19.20
C CYS A 309 8.81 13.38 -20.52
N ARG A 310 10.12 13.65 -20.57
CA ARG A 310 10.99 13.38 -21.72
C ARG A 310 12.27 12.68 -21.28
N PHE A 311 12.64 11.59 -21.94
CA PHE A 311 13.89 10.89 -21.72
C PHE A 311 14.90 11.22 -22.80
N ARG A 312 16.11 11.62 -22.37
CA ARG A 312 17.26 11.84 -23.25
C ARG A 312 18.38 10.95 -22.79
N PHE A 313 18.54 9.83 -23.48
CA PHE A 313 19.58 8.84 -23.21
C PHE A 313 20.61 8.90 -24.32
N SER A 314 21.85 9.07 -23.90
CA SER A 314 23.04 8.96 -24.71
C SER A 314 24.02 8.04 -23.96
N PRO A 315 24.97 7.38 -24.65
CA PRO A 315 25.87 6.42 -24.02
C PRO A 315 26.56 6.94 -22.73
N ASN A 316 26.87 8.24 -22.67
CA ASN A 316 27.58 8.88 -21.57
C ASN A 316 26.69 9.77 -20.67
N LYS A 317 25.40 9.94 -21.00
CA LYS A 317 24.53 10.87 -20.28
C LYS A 317 23.06 10.48 -20.39
N LYS A 318 22.41 10.31 -19.25
CA LYS A 318 20.96 10.06 -19.15
C LYS A 318 20.30 11.20 -18.42
N THR A 319 19.19 11.66 -18.95
CA THR A 319 18.47 12.82 -18.41
C THR A 319 16.97 12.62 -18.52
N ILE A 320 16.27 12.92 -17.44
CA ILE A 320 14.81 13.07 -17.41
C ILE A 320 14.46 14.56 -17.44
N GLY A 321 13.53 14.93 -18.31
CA GLY A 321 12.93 16.25 -18.37
C GLY A 321 11.49 16.19 -17.87
N ILE A 322 11.16 16.99 -16.86
CA ILE A 322 9.80 17.13 -16.33
C ILE A 322 9.35 18.56 -16.59
N LEU A 323 8.14 18.75 -17.11
CA LEU A 323 7.59 20.07 -17.36
C LEU A 323 6.90 20.57 -16.10
N ASP A 324 7.16 21.82 -15.72
CA ASP A 324 6.40 22.52 -14.69
C ASP A 324 5.05 23.05 -15.21
N LEU A 325 4.26 23.63 -14.31
CA LEU A 325 2.94 24.20 -14.62
C LEU A 325 2.97 25.31 -15.69
N ASN A 326 4.13 25.97 -15.87
CA ASN A 326 4.35 27.00 -16.89
C ASN A 326 4.94 26.42 -18.19
N LYS A 327 4.87 25.09 -18.38
CA LYS A 327 5.46 24.34 -19.51
C LYS A 327 6.99 24.47 -19.63
N LYS A 328 7.68 24.94 -18.58
CA LYS A 328 9.13 25.04 -18.57
C LYS A 328 9.72 23.70 -18.15
N GLU A 329 10.65 23.20 -18.95
CA GLU A 329 11.23 21.88 -18.76
C GLU A 329 12.43 21.92 -17.79
N ALA A 330 12.30 21.27 -16.64
CA ALA A 330 13.40 21.02 -15.71
C ALA A 330 14.10 19.70 -16.07
N LYS A 331 15.38 19.78 -16.47
CA LYS A 331 16.20 18.62 -16.82
C LYS A 331 17.04 18.18 -15.62
N LYS A 332 16.97 16.89 -15.29
CA LYS A 332 17.76 16.26 -14.22
C LYS A 332 18.52 15.07 -14.78
N ALA A 333 19.82 15.02 -14.48
CA ALA A 333 20.64 13.87 -14.83
C ALA A 333 20.27 12.68 -13.95
N ILE A 334 20.26 11.49 -14.55
CA ILE A 334 20.08 10.23 -13.83
C ILE A 334 21.26 9.32 -14.13
N SER A 335 21.76 8.58 -13.14
CA SER A 335 22.84 7.62 -13.37
C SER A 335 22.31 6.21 -13.71
N SER A 336 21.07 5.91 -13.31
CA SER A 336 20.37 4.65 -13.62
C SER A 336 18.88 4.87 -13.84
N LEU A 337 18.19 3.94 -14.52
CA LEU A 337 16.73 4.00 -14.72
C LEU A 337 15.95 3.94 -13.38
N ASN A 338 16.51 3.30 -12.35
CA ASN A 338 15.88 3.24 -11.02
C ASN A 338 15.69 4.63 -10.38
N GLU A 339 16.50 5.62 -10.75
CA GLU A 339 16.34 6.98 -10.24
C GLU A 339 15.06 7.66 -10.75
N ILE A 340 14.42 7.11 -11.80
CA ILE A 340 13.11 7.59 -12.28
C ILE A 340 12.05 7.49 -11.17
N TYR A 341 12.12 6.49 -10.29
CA TYR A 341 11.22 6.38 -9.12
C TYR A 341 11.37 7.54 -8.13
N GLY A 342 12.56 8.15 -8.04
CA GLY A 342 12.77 9.35 -7.23
C GLY A 342 11.99 10.57 -7.72
N PHE A 343 11.47 10.52 -8.95
CA PHE A 343 10.61 11.56 -9.54
C PHE A 343 9.13 11.18 -9.56
N ALA A 344 8.74 10.08 -8.91
CA ALA A 344 7.38 9.54 -8.98
C ALA A 344 6.30 10.57 -8.63
N GLU A 345 6.50 11.34 -7.56
CA GLU A 345 5.53 12.36 -7.14
C GLU A 345 5.40 13.51 -8.14
N PHE A 346 6.51 13.94 -8.76
CA PHE A 346 6.48 14.97 -9.81
C PHE A 346 5.80 14.46 -11.10
N ILE A 347 6.06 13.21 -11.47
CA ILE A 347 5.44 12.56 -12.63
C ILE A 347 3.93 12.43 -12.43
N LYS A 348 3.49 11.97 -11.24
CA LYS A 348 2.08 11.88 -10.86
C LYS A 348 1.40 13.25 -10.86
N ALA A 349 1.97 14.22 -10.16
CA ALA A 349 1.42 15.58 -10.07
C ALA A 349 1.22 16.18 -11.47
N ARG A 350 2.21 16.03 -12.35
CA ARG A 350 2.12 16.52 -13.73
C ARG A 350 1.04 15.78 -14.54
N ALA A 351 0.96 14.46 -14.43
CA ALA A 351 -0.03 13.68 -15.18
C ALA A 351 -1.47 14.00 -14.75
N ILE A 352 -1.71 14.19 -13.45
CA ILE A 352 -3.01 14.60 -12.88
C ILE A 352 -3.39 16.01 -13.35
N ASP A 353 -2.45 16.97 -13.27
CA ASP A 353 -2.65 18.35 -13.75
C ASP A 353 -3.07 18.38 -15.23
N ILE A 354 -2.36 17.65 -16.09
CA ILE A 354 -2.69 17.56 -17.53
C ILE A 354 -4.05 16.88 -17.76
N ALA A 355 -4.41 15.89 -16.94
CA ALA A 355 -5.68 15.19 -17.05
C ALA A 355 -6.86 16.11 -16.70
N GLN A 356 -6.74 16.91 -15.64
CA GLN A 356 -7.76 17.86 -15.18
C GLN A 356 -7.99 19.02 -16.16
N ILE A 357 -6.92 19.57 -16.76
CA ILE A 357 -7.03 20.63 -17.78
C ILE A 357 -7.79 20.16 -19.03
N GLY A 358 -7.81 18.85 -19.29
CA GLY A 358 -8.53 18.25 -20.42
C GLY A 358 -10.05 18.18 -20.22
N GLU A 359 -10.54 18.11 -18.98
CA GLU A 359 -11.98 18.04 -18.67
C GLU A 359 -12.63 19.43 -18.76
N THR A 360 -11.93 20.48 -18.33
CA THR A 360 -12.45 21.86 -18.36
C THR A 360 -12.60 22.45 -19.77
N GLN A 361 -11.83 21.95 -20.75
CA GLN A 361 -11.96 22.39 -22.15
C GLN A 361 -13.10 21.69 -22.90
N ILE A 362 -13.50 20.50 -22.48
CA ILE A 362 -14.60 19.75 -23.12
C ILE A 362 -15.95 20.38 -22.73
N GLU A 363 -16.12 20.81 -21.48
CA GLU A 363 -17.34 21.54 -21.04
C GLU A 363 -17.53 22.90 -21.73
N SER A 364 -16.44 23.52 -22.24
CA SER A 364 -16.52 24.81 -22.95
C SER A 364 -16.84 24.73 -24.45
N ILE A 365 -16.89 23.53 -25.02
CA ILE A 365 -17.20 23.30 -26.44
C ILE A 365 -18.66 22.80 -26.60
N GLU A 366 -19.30 22.36 -25.52
CA GLU A 366 -20.71 21.93 -25.48
C GLU A 366 -21.71 23.01 -25.02
N GLN A 367 -21.31 24.30 -24.99
CA GLN A 367 -22.21 25.44 -24.74
C GLN A 367 -22.43 26.32 -25.96
#